data_AF-A0A2N2AM91-F1
#
_entry.id   AF-A0A2N2AM91-F1
#
_cell.length_a   1.000
_cell.length_b   1.000
_cell.length_c   1.000
_cell.angle_alpha   90.00
_cell.angle_beta   90.00
_cell.angle_gamma   90.00
#
_symmetry.space_group_name_H-M   'P 1'
#
loop_
_entity.id
_entity.type
_entity.pdbx_description
1 polymer ?
#
loop_
_entity_poly.entity_id
_entity_poly.type
_entity_poly.pdbx_seq_one_letter_code
_entity_poly.pdbx_strand_id
1 'polypeptide(L)'
;MDEQTERQLSVMKAAIVEYKAGSRSLDGLVKALEGLAAIVDDEVVRDDVFAAVLDLEQVNAVNIGGGKLSPANTALVGRVLHELEAALGGKG
;
A
#
# COMPACT_ATOMS: atom_id res chain seq x y z
N MET A 1 6.34 -19.78 -2.56
CA MET A 1 6.61 -18.43 -3.09
C MET A 1 8.07 -18.39 -3.48
N ASP A 2 8.42 -17.77 -4.61
CA ASP A 2 9.81 -17.69 -5.07
C ASP A 2 10.55 -16.48 -4.47
N GLU A 3 11.88 -16.46 -4.61
CA GLU A 3 12.75 -15.41 -4.07
C GLU A 3 12.40 -14.02 -4.62
N GLN A 4 11.98 -13.97 -5.90
CA GLN A 4 11.59 -12.72 -6.55
C GLN A 4 10.33 -12.14 -5.91
N THR A 5 9.30 -12.96 -5.71
CA THR A 5 8.05 -12.56 -5.07
C THR A 5 8.31 -12.15 -3.63
N GLU A 6 9.07 -12.93 -2.86
CA GLU A 6 9.44 -12.57 -1.47
C GLU A 6 10.14 -11.21 -1.39
N ARG A 7 11.03 -10.93 -2.35
CA ARG A 7 11.71 -9.63 -2.44
C ARG A 7 10.72 -8.50 -2.77
N GLN A 8 9.79 -8.70 -3.68
CA GLN A 8 8.76 -7.71 -4.02
C GLN A 8 7.85 -7.41 -2.83
N LEU A 9 7.39 -8.44 -2.11
CA LEU A 9 6.60 -8.27 -0.87
C LEU A 9 7.38 -7.49 0.18
N SER A 10 8.67 -7.76 0.33
CA SER A 10 9.55 -7.04 1.26
C SER A 10 9.66 -5.55 0.91
N VAL A 11 9.77 -5.22 -0.38
CA VAL A 11 9.80 -3.82 -0.85
C VAL A 11 8.46 -3.13 -0.61
N MET A 12 7.33 -3.82 -0.83
CA MET A 12 6.00 -3.28 -0.50
C MET A 12 5.87 -2.96 1.00
N LYS A 13 6.30 -3.89 1.87
CA LYS A 13 6.31 -3.68 3.32
C LYS A 13 7.18 -2.48 3.71
N ALA A 14 8.35 -2.32 3.11
CA ALA A 14 9.22 -1.18 3.36
C ALA A 14 8.54 0.15 2.99
N ALA A 15 7.84 0.22 1.85
CA ALA A 15 7.10 1.42 1.45
C ALA A 15 5.99 1.79 2.45
N ILE A 16 5.28 0.79 2.99
CA ILE A 16 4.26 0.99 4.03
C ILE A 16 4.89 1.55 5.31
N VAL A 17 6.03 1.00 5.73
CA VAL A 17 6.79 1.47 6.91
C VAL A 17 7.24 2.92 6.74
N GLU A 18 7.80 3.27 5.58
CA GLU A 18 8.23 4.64 5.27
C GLU A 18 7.06 5.63 5.30
N TYR A 19 5.90 5.24 4.77
CA TYR A 19 4.70 6.07 4.84
C TYR A 19 4.25 6.30 6.28
N LYS A 20 4.19 5.24 7.09
CA LYS A 20 3.82 5.33 8.52
C LYS A 20 4.82 6.17 9.33
N ALA A 21 6.09 6.13 8.97
CA ALA A 21 7.14 6.96 9.57
C ALA A 21 7.10 8.43 9.12
N GLY A 22 6.28 8.76 8.11
CA GLY A 22 6.19 10.10 7.52
C GLY A 22 7.35 10.45 6.58
N SER A 23 8.22 9.49 6.24
CA SER A 23 9.30 9.70 5.27
C SER A 23 8.84 9.54 3.81
N ARG A 24 7.63 9.02 3.60
CA ARG A 24 6.98 8.88 2.29
C ARG A 24 5.58 9.50 2.31
N SER A 25 5.22 10.20 1.23
CA SER A 25 3.87 10.76 1.05
C SER A 25 2.85 9.69 0.65
N LEU A 26 1.55 9.98 0.78
CA LEU A 26 0.49 9.05 0.34
C LEU A 26 0.58 8.77 -1.18
N ASP A 27 0.77 9.81 -1.98
CA ASP A 27 1.03 9.68 -3.42
C ASP A 27 2.26 8.81 -3.72
N GLY A 28 3.34 8.99 -2.96
CA GLY A 28 4.55 8.18 -3.10
C GLY A 28 4.35 6.73 -2.67
N LEU A 29 3.41 6.44 -1.77
CA LEU A 29 3.03 5.08 -1.40
C LEU A 29 2.20 4.42 -2.50
N VAL A 30 1.17 5.11 -3.00
CA VAL A 30 0.31 4.63 -4.10
C VAL A 30 1.16 4.18 -5.29
N LYS A 31 2.02 5.07 -5.79
CA LYS A 31 2.89 4.78 -6.94
C LYS A 31 3.84 3.60 -6.71
N ALA A 32 4.32 3.44 -5.47
CA ALA A 32 5.18 2.31 -5.13
C ALA A 32 4.40 0.99 -5.15
N LEU A 33 3.20 0.96 -4.57
CA LEU A 33 2.35 -0.22 -4.55
C LEU A 33 1.89 -0.62 -5.95
N GLU A 34 1.47 0.35 -6.78
CA GLU A 34 1.12 0.12 -8.18
C GLU A 34 2.27 -0.49 -8.99
N GLY A 35 3.45 0.12 -8.91
CA GLY A 35 4.62 -0.34 -9.65
C GLY A 35 5.08 -1.74 -9.21
N LEU A 36 4.93 -2.06 -7.92
CA LEU A 36 5.28 -3.37 -7.38
C LEU A 36 4.21 -4.41 -7.74
N ALA A 37 2.92 -4.09 -7.68
CA ALA A 37 1.83 -4.99 -8.06
C ALA A 37 1.93 -5.44 -9.52
N ALA A 38 2.38 -4.53 -10.41
CA ALA A 38 2.57 -4.82 -11.83
C ALA A 38 3.62 -5.90 -12.12
N ILE A 39 4.49 -6.21 -11.15
CA ILE A 39 5.58 -7.19 -11.30
C ILE A 39 5.45 -8.41 -10.38
N VAL A 40 4.42 -8.47 -9.52
CA VAL A 40 4.14 -9.64 -8.68
C VAL A 40 3.44 -10.72 -9.51
N ASP A 41 3.99 -11.94 -9.47
CA ASP A 41 3.46 -13.10 -10.20
C ASP A 41 2.36 -13.85 -9.42
N ASP A 42 2.19 -13.54 -8.13
CA ASP A 42 1.09 -14.04 -7.30
C ASP A 42 -0.19 -13.22 -7.53
N GLU A 43 -1.18 -13.84 -8.19
CA GLU A 43 -2.45 -13.21 -8.52
C GLU A 43 -3.25 -12.78 -7.28
N VAL A 44 -3.21 -13.56 -6.19
CA VAL A 44 -3.94 -13.23 -4.96
C VAL A 44 -3.35 -11.98 -4.32
N VAL A 45 -2.03 -11.94 -4.20
CA VAL A 45 -1.34 -10.75 -3.68
C VAL A 45 -1.62 -9.55 -4.58
N ARG A 46 -1.56 -9.73 -5.90
CA ARG A 46 -1.79 -8.65 -6.86
C ARG A 46 -3.19 -8.05 -6.69
N ASP A 47 -4.22 -8.88 -6.57
CA ASP A 47 -5.60 -8.43 -6.37
C ASP A 47 -5.78 -7.66 -5.05
N ASP A 48 -5.20 -8.17 -3.95
CA ASP A 48 -5.22 -7.51 -2.64
C ASP A 48 -4.51 -6.14 -2.70
N VAL A 49 -3.36 -6.06 -3.39
CA VAL A 49 -2.63 -4.80 -3.57
C VAL A 49 -3.42 -3.83 -4.46
N PHE A 50 -4.07 -4.30 -5.53
CA PHE A 50 -4.90 -3.45 -6.38
C PHE A 50 -6.08 -2.85 -5.63
N ALA A 51 -6.78 -3.65 -4.82
CA ALA A 51 -7.87 -3.16 -3.98
C ALA A 51 -7.37 -2.07 -3.01
N ALA A 52 -6.22 -2.31 -2.36
CA ALA A 52 -5.61 -1.32 -1.48
C ALA A 52 -5.21 -0.04 -2.21
N VAL A 53 -4.61 -0.15 -3.40
CA VAL A 53 -4.25 1.01 -4.24
C VAL A 53 -5.48 1.85 -4.54
N LEU A 54 -6.59 1.25 -4.98
CA LEU A 54 -7.81 1.97 -5.33
C LEU A 54 -8.37 2.79 -4.15
N ASP A 55 -8.34 2.24 -2.94
CA ASP A 55 -8.78 2.95 -1.74
C ASP A 55 -7.84 4.11 -1.38
N LEU A 56 -6.53 3.88 -1.48
CA LEU A 56 -5.52 4.91 -1.20
C LEU A 56 -5.54 6.03 -2.25
N GLU A 57 -5.78 5.71 -3.51
CA GLU A 57 -5.96 6.67 -4.60
C GLU A 57 -7.15 7.57 -4.37
N GLN A 58 -8.30 7.02 -3.96
CA GLN A 58 -9.48 7.81 -3.62
C GLN A 58 -9.16 8.81 -2.51
N VAL A 59 -8.44 8.39 -1.47
CA VAL A 59 -8.00 9.29 -0.40
C VAL A 59 -7.00 10.34 -0.91
N ASN A 60 -6.06 9.94 -1.77
CA ASN A 60 -5.06 10.83 -2.35
C ASN A 60 -5.71 11.91 -3.25
N ALA A 61 -6.70 11.52 -4.06
CA ALA A 61 -7.43 12.37 -4.98
C ALA A 61 -8.30 13.41 -4.26
N VAL A 62 -8.80 13.13 -3.06
CA VAL A 62 -9.53 14.13 -2.25
C VAL A 62 -8.59 14.98 -1.38
N ASN A 63 -7.31 14.61 -1.27
CA ASN A 63 -6.29 15.37 -0.54
C ASN A 63 -5.44 16.27 -1.45
N ILE A 64 -6.03 16.78 -2.53
CA ILE A 64 -5.37 17.70 -3.46
C ILE A 64 -4.89 18.93 -2.68
N GLY A 65 -3.57 19.14 -2.65
CA GLY A 65 -2.92 20.22 -1.92
C GLY A 65 -2.04 19.77 -0.75
N GLY A 66 -1.98 18.48 -0.43
CA GLY A 66 -1.00 17.94 0.53
C GLY A 66 -1.28 18.31 1.99
N GLY A 67 -2.53 18.66 2.30
CA GLY A 67 -2.99 18.96 3.65
C GLY A 67 -3.03 17.72 4.54
N LYS A 68 -3.30 17.95 5.83
CA LYS A 68 -3.58 16.88 6.78
C LYS A 68 -4.87 16.17 6.36
N LEU A 69 -4.83 14.84 6.31
CA LEU A 69 -6.01 14.02 6.06
C LEU A 69 -7.10 14.28 7.12
N SER A 70 -8.36 14.19 6.68
CA SER A 70 -9.49 14.17 7.61
C SER A 70 -9.40 12.93 8.53
N PRO A 71 -9.99 12.97 9.74
CA PRO A 71 -9.99 11.80 10.62
C PRO A 71 -10.56 10.54 9.97
N ALA A 72 -11.58 10.68 9.13
CA ALA A 72 -12.16 9.57 8.37
C ALA A 72 -11.17 8.98 7.37
N ASN A 73 -10.46 9.84 6.60
CA ASN A 73 -9.45 9.40 5.64
C ASN A 73 -8.23 8.80 6.33
N THR A 74 -7.80 9.36 7.47
CA THR A 74 -6.74 8.76 8.29
C THR A 74 -7.12 7.36 8.76
N ALA A 75 -8.36 7.17 9.23
CA ALA A 75 -8.84 5.86 9.66
C ALA A 75 -8.95 4.86 8.50
N LEU A 76 -9.39 5.32 7.32
CA LEU A 76 -9.44 4.49 6.11
C LEU A 76 -8.05 4.05 5.69
N VAL A 77 -7.10 4.98 5.54
CA VAL A 77 -5.70 4.64 5.20
C VAL A 77 -5.12 3.67 6.23
N GLY A 78 -5.31 3.93 7.53
CA GLY A 78 -4.81 3.03 8.58
C GLY A 78 -5.35 1.60 8.46
N ARG A 79 -6.63 1.45 8.11
CA ARG A 79 -7.27 0.15 7.89
C ARG A 79 -6.72 -0.55 6.66
N VAL A 80 -6.69 0.14 5.52
CA VAL A 80 -6.18 -0.40 4.25
C VAL A 80 -4.74 -0.90 4.41
N LEU A 81 -3.89 -0.12 5.08
CA LEU A 81 -2.51 -0.54 5.32
C LEU A 81 -2.40 -1.74 6.26
N HIS A 82 -3.28 -1.85 7.26
CA HIS A 82 -3.30 -3.00 8.15
C HIS A 82 -3.73 -4.28 7.41
N GLU A 83 -4.77 -4.20 6.58
CA GLU A 83 -5.26 -5.31 5.76
C GLU A 83 -4.19 -5.74 4.73
N LEU A 84 -3.56 -4.77 4.07
CA LEU A 84 -2.48 -5.02 3.13
C LEU A 84 -1.26 -5.68 3.80
N GLU A 85 -0.85 -5.21 4.99
CA GLU A 85 0.23 -5.86 5.75
C GLU A 85 -0.09 -7.32 6.12
N ALA A 86 -1.36 -7.62 6.44
CA ALA A 86 -1.80 -8.98 6.73
C ALA A 86 -1.75 -9.87 5.47
N ALA A 87 -2.16 -9.34 4.31
CA ALA A 87 -2.05 -10.03 3.02
C ALA A 87 -0.58 -10.31 2.64
N LEU A 88 0.29 -9.29 2.76
CA LEU A 88 1.73 -9.41 2.45
C LEU A 88 2.49 -10.26 3.49
N GLY A 89 1.96 -10.40 4.71
CA GLY A 89 2.54 -11.18 5.80
C GLY A 89 2.46 -12.69 5.60
N GLY A 90 1.59 -13.14 4.69
CA GLY A 90 1.16 -14.52 4.60
C GLY A 90 0.24 -14.87 5.78
N LYS A 91 -0.90 -15.50 5.50
CA LYS A 91 -1.59 -16.28 6.52
C LYS A 91 -0.63 -17.39 6.95
N GLY A 92 0.03 -17.20 8.09
CA GLY A 92 0.65 -18.29 8.84
C GLY A 92 -0.40 -19.25 9.34
#